data_AF-A0A498E0X5-F1
#
_entry.id   AF-A0A498E0X5-F1
#
_cell.length_a   1.000
_cell.length_b   1.000
_cell.length_c   1.000
_cell.angle_alpha   90.00
_cell.angle_beta   90.00
_cell.angle_gamma   90.00
#
_symmetry.space_group_name_H-M   'P 1'
#
loop_
_entity.id
_entity.type
_entity.pdbx_description
1 polymer ?
#
loop_
_entity_poly.entity_id
_entity_poly.type
_entity_poly.pdbx_seq_one_letter_code
_entity_poly.pdbx_strand_id
1 'polypeptide(L)' 'MSPRRGEPVPFSFVAEADRFRSNVTPPPKPRPDARRRAGAVLFSLTITSGLFGSLLMGLPALDQETQSGHSKQAAGENR' A
#
# COMPACT_ATOMS: atom_id res chain seq x y z
N MET A 1 -0.58 3.52 -16.49
CA MET A 1 -0.48 2.67 -17.69
C MET A 1 -1.82 1.97 -17.89
N SER A 2 -2.21 1.79 -19.15
CA SER A 2 -3.45 1.18 -19.68
C SER A 2 -4.57 2.16 -20.09
N PRO A 3 -4.51 2.70 -21.31
CA PRO A 3 -5.67 3.34 -21.92
C PRO A 3 -6.74 2.26 -22.16
N ARG A 4 -7.95 2.49 -21.64
CA ARG A 4 -9.11 1.69 -22.03
C ARG A 4 -9.40 2.01 -23.50
N ARG A 5 -9.14 1.03 -24.36
CA ARG A 5 -9.42 1.06 -25.80
C ARG A 5 -10.92 1.30 -25.96
N GLY A 6 -11.30 2.46 -26.50
CA GLY A 6 -12.69 2.73 -26.84
C GLY A 6 -13.13 1.80 -27.97
N GLU A 7 -14.30 1.17 -27.82
CA GLU A 7 -14.96 0.44 -28.91
C GLU A 7 -15.08 1.33 -30.16
N PRO A 8 -14.83 0.81 -31.37
CA PRO A 8 -15.04 1.56 -32.60
C PRO A 8 -16.54 1.75 -32.83
N VAL A 9 -17.07 2.88 -32.37
CA VAL A 9 -18.45 3.28 -32.63
C VAL A 9 -18.58 3.92 -34.01
N PRO A 10 -19.66 3.65 -34.77
CA PRO A 10 -19.90 4.24 -36.08
C PRO A 10 -19.85 5.77 -36.03
N PHE A 11 -19.10 6.37 -36.96
CA PHE A 11 -18.82 7.81 -37.02
C PHE A 11 -20.06 8.70 -37.17
N SER A 12 -21.22 8.12 -37.51
CA SER A 12 -22.51 8.82 -37.51
C SER A 12 -22.96 9.30 -36.12
N PHE A 13 -22.37 8.79 -35.03
CA PHE A 13 -22.63 9.27 -33.66
C PHE A 13 -21.59 10.28 -33.15
N VAL A 14 -20.39 10.35 -33.73
CA VAL A 14 -19.35 11.29 -33.30
C VAL A 14 -19.72 12.72 -33.67
N ALA A 15 -20.32 12.91 -34.86
CA ALA A 15 -20.74 14.23 -35.35
C ALA A 15 -21.88 14.86 -34.55
N GLU A 16 -22.74 14.05 -33.93
CA GLU A 16 -23.83 14.52 -33.07
C GLU A 16 -23.36 14.67 -31.61
N ALA A 17 -22.48 13.77 -31.13
CA ALA A 17 -21.90 13.86 -29.79
C ALA A 17 -21.00 15.10 -29.58
N ASP A 18 -20.34 15.59 -30.64
CA ASP A 18 -19.61 16.87 -30.59
C ASP A 18 -20.56 18.07 -30.46
N ARG A 19 -21.79 17.95 -30.98
CA ARG A 19 -22.84 18.98 -30.87
C ARG A 19 -23.52 19.00 -29.49
N PHE A 20 -23.49 17.86 -28.77
CA PHE A 20 -23.95 17.70 -27.38
C PHE A 20 -22.82 17.76 -26.34
N ARG A 21 -21.64 18.29 -26.69
CA ARG A 21 -20.70 18.83 -25.70
C ARG A 21 -21.24 20.15 -25.16
N SER A 22 -22.43 20.10 -24.55
CA SER A 22 -22.83 21.17 -23.63
C SER A 22 -21.72 21.32 -22.61
N ASN A 23 -21.40 22.55 -22.27
CA ASN A 23 -20.24 22.97 -21.50
C ASN A 23 -20.33 22.48 -20.04
N VAL A 24 -20.30 21.16 -19.84
CA VAL A 24 -20.16 20.54 -18.53
C VAL A 24 -18.66 20.48 -18.28
N THR A 25 -18.14 21.58 -17.76
CA THR A 25 -16.85 21.53 -17.08
C THR A 25 -16.95 20.40 -16.04
N PRO A 26 -16.11 19.35 -16.10
CA PRO A 26 -16.16 18.26 -15.14
C PRO A 26 -16.17 18.86 -13.73
N PRO A 27 -17.09 18.43 -12.84
CA PRO A 27 -17.15 18.99 -11.50
C PRO A 27 -15.74 18.91 -10.88
N PRO A 28 -15.26 19.98 -10.24
CA PRO A 28 -13.93 20.01 -9.66
C PRO A 28 -13.75 18.79 -8.76
N LYS A 29 -12.63 18.07 -8.93
CA LYS A 29 -12.34 16.94 -8.04
C LYS A 29 -12.40 17.42 -6.59
N PRO A 30 -13.23 16.83 -5.74
CA PRO A 30 -13.33 17.26 -4.35
C PRO A 30 -11.95 17.09 -3.70
N ARG A 31 -11.48 18.15 -3.03
CA ARG A 31 -10.22 18.10 -2.30
C ARG A 31 -10.38 17.08 -1.17
N PRO A 32 -9.35 16.26 -0.89
CA PRO A 32 -9.43 15.28 0.17
C PRO A 32 -9.66 15.98 1.51
N ASP A 33 -10.77 15.62 2.15
CA ASP A 33 -11.18 16.09 3.47
C ASP A 33 -10.08 15.80 4.51
N ALA A 34 -9.93 16.67 5.51
CA ALA A 34 -8.93 16.57 6.57
C ALA A 34 -9.05 15.24 7.31
N ARG A 35 -10.29 14.78 7.54
CA ARG A 35 -10.57 13.47 8.17
C ARG A 35 -10.02 12.30 7.36
N ARG A 36 -10.07 12.38 6.03
CA ARG A 36 -9.54 11.32 5.15
C ARG A 36 -8.02 11.26 5.18
N ARG A 37 -7.35 12.42 5.29
CA ARG A 37 -5.89 12.47 5.47
C ARG A 37 -5.47 11.92 6.83
N ALA A 38 -6.15 12.33 7.90
CA ALA A 38 -5.87 11.84 9.25
C ALA A 38 -6.02 10.31 9.33
N GLY A 39 -7.07 9.75 8.73
CA GLY A 39 -7.27 8.30 8.66
C GLY A 39 -6.16 7.57 7.89
N ALA A 40 -5.74 8.11 6.74
CA ALA A 40 -4.65 7.52 5.95
C ALA A 40 -3.31 7.54 6.72
N VAL A 41 -3.01 8.64 7.40
CA VAL A 41 -1.80 8.77 8.23
C VAL A 41 -1.84 7.78 9.38
N LEU A 42 -2.94 7.72 10.13
CA LEU A 42 -3.10 6.80 11.26
C LEU A 42 -2.93 5.35 10.82
N PHE A 43 -3.57 4.97 9.71
CA PHE A 43 -3.47 3.62 9.16
C PHE A 43 -2.04 3.27 8.76
N SER A 44 -1.35 4.17 8.03
CA SER A 44 0.04 3.95 7.64
C SER A 44 0.98 3.82 8.84
N LEU A 45 0.79 4.67 9.86
CA LEU A 45 1.62 4.67 11.06
C LEU A 45 1.46 3.37 11.85
N THR A 46 0.23 2.86 12.00
CA THR A 46 -0.04 1.59 12.69
C THR A 46 0.65 0.43 11.99
N ILE A 47 0.53 0.34 10.65
CA ILE A 47 1.16 -0.76 9.89
C ILE A 47 2.68 -0.70 10.03
N THR A 48 3.27 0.48 9.82
CA THR A 48 4.72 0.66 9.94
C THR A 48 5.19 0.31 11.36
N SER A 49 4.50 0.78 12.40
CA SER A 49 4.86 0.47 13.79
C SER A 49 4.81 -1.02 14.09
N GLY A 50 3.80 -1.75 13.59
CA GLY A 50 3.71 -3.20 13.76
C GLY A 50 4.85 -3.96 13.06
N LEU A 51 5.18 -3.56 11.84
CA LEU A 51 6.30 -4.13 11.09
C LEU A 51 7.65 -3.88 11.80
N PHE A 52 7.90 -2.65 12.24
CA PHE A 52 9.11 -2.32 12.98
C PHE A 52 9.19 -3.07 14.31
N GLY A 53 8.08 -3.16 15.05
CA GLY A 53 8.04 -3.95 16.29
C GLY A 53 8.36 -5.43 16.06
N SER A 54 7.81 -6.04 15.00
CA SER A 54 8.12 -7.41 14.62
C SER A 54 9.59 -7.59 14.25
N LEU A 55 10.20 -6.61 13.56
CA LEU A 55 11.59 -6.69 13.15
C LEU A 55 12.54 -6.55 14.36
N LEU A 56 12.27 -5.58 15.24
CA LEU A 56 13.04 -5.40 16.47
C LEU A 56 13.00 -6.63 17.38
N MET A 57 11.88 -7.34 17.44
CA MET A 57 11.75 -8.56 18.23
C MET A 57 12.30 -9.81 17.51
N GLY A 58 12.14 -9.88 16.19
CA GLY A 58 12.54 -11.06 15.40
C GLY A 58 14.03 -11.13 15.08
N LEU A 59 14.70 -9.99 14.86
CA LEU A 59 16.12 -9.98 14.52
C LEU A 59 17.03 -10.55 15.62
N PRO A 60 16.85 -10.23 16.92
CA PRO A 60 17.64 -10.87 17.99
C PRO A 60 17.46 -12.39 18.04
N ALA A 61 16.30 -12.91 17.65
CA ALA A 61 16.05 -14.36 17.62
C ALA A 61 16.77 -15.06 16.46
N LEU A 62 17.12 -14.33 15.40
CA LEU A 62 17.90 -14.80 14.26
C LEU A 62 19.42 -14.69 14.50
N ASP A 63 19.83 -13.95 15.52
CA ASP A 63 21.24 -13.76 15.84
C ASP A 63 21.86 -15.05 16.42
N GLN A 64 22.76 -15.64 15.63
CA GLN A 64 23.43 -16.90 15.94
C GLN A 64 24.45 -16.78 17.08
N GLU A 65 24.93 -15.57 17.40
CA GLU A 65 25.80 -15.38 18.57
C GLU A 65 25.05 -15.75 19.86
N THR A 66 23.79 -15.34 20.00
CA THR A 66 22.93 -15.70 21.15
C THR A 66 22.63 -17.20 21.23
N GLN A 67 22.49 -17.87 20.09
CA GLN A 67 22.27 -19.33 20.04
C GLN A 67 23.52 -20.13 20.42
N SER A 68 24.73 -19.63 20.10
CA SER A 68 25.98 -20.30 20.40
C SER A 68 26.31 -20.37 21.91
N GLY A 69 25.75 -19.48 22.72
CA GLY A 69 25.81 -19.55 24.19
C GLY A 69 24.91 -20.65 24.77
N HIS A 70 23.67 -20.77 24.28
CA HIS A 70 22.72 -21.79 24.76
C HIS A 70 23.04 -23.20 24.26
N SER A 71 23.60 -23.35 23.05
CA SER A 71 23.96 -24.67 22.51
C SER A 71 25.18 -25.29 23.21
N LYS A 72 26.11 -24.47 23.71
CA LYS A 72 27.26 -24.95 24.51
C LYS A 72 26.87 -25.50 25.88
N GLN A 73 25.79 -24.99 26.48
CA GLN A 73 25.30 -25.47 27.78
C GLN A 73 24.53 -26.78 27.66
N ALA A 74 23.76 -26.99 26.59
CA ALA A 74 23.01 -28.23 26.37
C ALA A 74 23.90 -29.44 25.98
N ALA A 75 25.09 -29.19 25.43
CA ALA A 75 26.04 -30.24 25.01
C ALA A 75 27.09 -30.61 26.08
N GLY A 76 27.14 -29.91 27.22
CA GLY A 76 28.13 -30.10 28.29
C GLY A 76 27.65 -30.89 29.52
N GLU A 77 26.36 -31.16 29.63
CA GLU A 77 25.75 -31.88 30.78
C GLU A 77 25.60 -33.38 30.47
N ASN A 78 26.68 -34.05 30.07
CA ASN A 78 26.74 -35.51 29.96
C ASN A 78 28.19 -36.03 29.94
N ARG A 79 28.99 -35.67 30.97
CA ARG A 79 30.31 -36.28 31.16
C ARG A 79 30.64 -36.49 32.63
#